data_AF-A0A9E1WDL9-F1
#
_entry.id   AF-A0A9E1WDL9-F1
#
_cell.length_a   1.000
_cell.length_b   1.000
_cell.length_c   1.000
_cell.angle_alpha   90.00
_cell.angle_beta   90.00
_cell.angle_gamma   90.00
#
_symmetry.space_group_name_H-M   'P 1'
#
loop_
_entity.id
_entity.type
_entity.pdbx_description
1 polymer ?
#
loop_
_entity_poly.entity_id
_entity_poly.type
_entity_poly.pdbx_seq_one_letter_code
_entity_poly.pdbx_strand_id
1 'polypeptide(L)'
;HWVAHKLEQISDFKIGHGEAVAIGLAVDLTYSALVGLVKAKTTERILSLLETLGFPLYHDLLNEISANGNRVILEGLEEFREHLGGELTITLIQGIGEGIEVHAMDRKIILDAVRDLNNRHISLRNA
;
A
#
# COMPACT_ATOMS: atom_id res chain seq x y z
N HIS A 1 -0.01 -8.50 -0.32
CA HIS A 1 -0.99 -8.15 0.73
C HIS A 1 -0.34 -7.83 2.09
N TRP A 2 0.93 -7.43 2.16
CA TRP A 2 1.62 -7.20 3.43
C TRP A 2 1.01 -6.02 4.22
N VAL A 3 0.71 -4.90 3.55
CA VAL A 3 0.02 -3.73 4.15
C VAL A 3 -1.33 -4.13 4.73
N ALA A 4 -2.11 -4.92 3.98
CA ALA A 4 -3.46 -5.32 4.38
C ALA A 4 -3.43 -6.08 5.70
N HIS A 5 -2.59 -7.11 5.81
CA HIS A 5 -2.46 -7.89 7.04
C HIS A 5 -2.01 -7.03 8.22
N LYS A 6 -1.07 -6.09 7.99
CA LYS A 6 -0.62 -5.19 9.05
C LYS A 6 -1.75 -4.24 9.50
N LEU A 7 -2.50 -3.67 8.56
CA LEU A 7 -3.65 -2.80 8.85
C LEU A 7 -4.76 -3.54 9.62
N GLU A 8 -5.08 -4.77 9.23
CA GLU A 8 -6.05 -5.60 9.96
C GLU A 8 -5.61 -5.80 11.42
N GLN A 9 -4.34 -6.14 11.66
CA GLN A 9 -3.81 -6.34 13.00
C GLN A 9 -3.84 -5.06 13.85
N ILE A 10 -3.29 -3.96 13.34
CA ILE A 10 -3.14 -2.71 14.12
C ILE A 10 -4.46 -1.97 14.30
N SER A 11 -5.45 -2.24 13.45
CA SER A 11 -6.82 -1.75 13.63
C SER A 11 -7.66 -2.58 14.59
N ASP A 12 -7.10 -3.64 15.19
CA ASP A 12 -7.85 -4.63 15.98
C ASP A 12 -9.02 -5.22 15.17
N PHE A 13 -8.74 -5.53 13.89
CA PHE A 13 -9.68 -6.08 12.90
C PHE A 13 -10.95 -5.24 12.65
N LYS A 14 -10.89 -3.94 12.94
CA LYS A 14 -12.00 -3.00 12.65
C LYS A 14 -12.07 -2.61 11.17
N ILE A 15 -10.93 -2.60 10.48
CA ILE A 15 -10.89 -2.42 9.03
C ILE A 15 -11.24 -3.76 8.39
N GLY A 16 -12.25 -3.78 7.50
CA GLY A 16 -12.67 -5.01 6.85
C GLY A 16 -11.60 -5.52 5.87
N HIS A 17 -11.55 -6.84 5.64
CA HIS A 17 -10.54 -7.45 4.76
C HIS A 17 -10.47 -6.80 3.38
N GLY A 18 -11.63 -6.59 2.73
CA GLY A 18 -11.69 -5.96 1.41
C GLY A 18 -11.15 -4.52 1.40
N GLU A 19 -11.38 -3.76 2.47
CA GLU A 19 -10.85 -2.40 2.62
C GLU A 19 -9.33 -2.42 2.84
N ALA A 20 -8.84 -3.30 3.71
CA ALA A 20 -7.41 -3.48 3.96
C ALA A 20 -6.66 -3.90 2.69
N VAL A 21 -7.25 -4.82 1.90
CA VAL A 21 -6.72 -5.23 0.60
C VAL A 21 -6.70 -4.05 -0.39
N ALA A 22 -7.76 -3.24 -0.46
CA ALA A 22 -7.82 -2.09 -1.35
C ALA A 22 -6.75 -1.03 -1.01
N ILE A 23 -6.57 -0.75 0.29
CA ILE A 23 -5.52 0.17 0.76
C ILE A 23 -4.13 -0.39 0.43
N GLY A 24 -3.88 -1.68 0.68
CA GLY A 24 -2.61 -2.31 0.36
C GLY A 24 -2.30 -2.29 -1.14
N LEU A 25 -3.30 -2.58 -1.97
CA LEU A 25 -3.20 -2.49 -3.42
C LEU A 25 -2.87 -1.08 -3.89
N ALA A 26 -3.49 -0.06 -3.28
CA ALA A 26 -3.20 1.34 -3.60
C ALA A 26 -1.75 1.71 -3.25
N VAL A 27 -1.22 1.24 -2.11
CA VAL A 27 0.18 1.44 -1.74
C VAL A 27 1.11 0.77 -2.75
N ASP A 28 0.90 -0.51 -3.06
CA ASP A 28 1.74 -1.27 -3.99
C ASP A 28 1.70 -0.68 -5.41
N LEU A 29 0.53 -0.23 -5.88
CA LEU A 29 0.37 0.40 -7.19
C LEU A 29 1.03 1.79 -7.26
N THR A 30 0.89 2.60 -6.20
CA THR A 30 1.51 3.93 -6.14
C THR A 30 3.04 3.79 -6.05
N TYR A 31 3.53 2.85 -5.25
CA TYR A 31 4.94 2.47 -5.23
C TYR A 31 5.43 2.07 -6.63
N SER A 32 4.70 1.16 -7.30
CA SER A 32 5.04 0.70 -8.66
C SER A 32 5.11 1.85 -9.67
N ALA A 33 4.25 2.87 -9.52
CA ALA A 33 4.31 4.07 -10.34
C ALA A 33 5.56 4.91 -10.06
N LEU A 34 5.90 5.11 -8.78
CA LEU A 34 7.06 5.90 -8.35
C LEU A 34 8.39 5.29 -8.78
N VAL A 35 8.49 3.95 -8.82
CA VAL A 35 9.69 3.25 -9.33
C VAL A 35 9.68 3.06 -10.86
N GLY A 36 8.65 3.55 -11.56
CA GLY A 36 8.56 3.48 -13.03
C GLY A 36 8.12 2.14 -13.60
N LEU A 37 7.59 1.22 -12.78
CA LEU A 37 7.04 -0.07 -13.24
C LEU A 37 5.70 0.11 -13.95
N VAL A 38 4.86 1.04 -13.50
CA VAL A 38 3.54 1.32 -14.09
C VAL A 38 3.44 2.76 -14.55
N LYS A 39 2.82 2.97 -15.72
CA LYS A 39 2.54 4.31 -16.23
C LYS A 39 1.53 5.03 -15.32
N ALA A 40 1.78 6.31 -15.03
CA ALA A 40 0.89 7.15 -14.22
C ALA A 40 -0.58 7.11 -14.67
N LYS A 41 -0.85 7.10 -15.99
CA LYS A 41 -2.21 6.98 -16.52
C LYS A 41 -2.89 5.66 -16.15
N THR A 42 -2.13 4.56 -16.12
CA THR A 42 -2.66 3.25 -15.72
C THR A 42 -2.91 3.22 -14.21
N THR A 43 -1.98 3.76 -13.42
CA THR A 43 -2.15 3.92 -11.97
C THR A 43 -3.41 4.71 -11.64
N GLU A 44 -3.60 5.89 -12.24
CA GLU A 44 -4.79 6.72 -12.02
C GLU A 44 -6.08 5.95 -12.36
N ARG A 45 -6.12 5.27 -13.51
CA ARG A 45 -7.31 4.49 -13.91
C ARG A 45 -7.70 3.44 -12.87
N ILE A 46 -6.73 2.76 -12.26
CA ILE A 46 -7.00 1.73 -11.25
C ILE A 46 -7.44 2.36 -9.94
N LEU A 47 -6.76 3.42 -9.47
CA LEU A 47 -7.14 4.13 -8.24
C LEU A 47 -8.56 4.71 -8.36
N SER A 48 -8.87 5.41 -9.46
CA SER A 48 -10.23 5.95 -9.68
C SER A 48 -11.29 4.85 -9.73
N LEU A 49 -10.98 3.68 -10.29
CA LEU A 49 -11.91 2.56 -10.33
C LEU A 49 -12.24 2.05 -8.93
N LEU A 50 -11.22 1.81 -8.10
CA LEU A 50 -11.41 1.34 -6.73
C LEU A 50 -12.25 2.34 -5.90
N GLU A 51 -11.99 3.64 -6.08
CA GLU A 51 -12.78 4.71 -5.46
C GLU A 51 -14.23 4.72 -5.96
N THR A 52 -14.44 4.54 -7.27
CA THR A 52 -15.79 4.46 -7.87
C THR A 52 -16.58 3.27 -7.32
N LEU A 53 -15.88 2.17 -7.00
CA LEU A 53 -16.47 0.98 -6.36
C LEU A 53 -16.72 1.18 -4.86
N GLY A 54 -16.30 2.31 -4.28
CA GLY A 54 -16.52 2.67 -2.88
C GLY A 54 -15.43 2.19 -1.93
N PHE A 55 -14.29 1.71 -2.44
CA PHE A 55 -13.20 1.27 -1.56
C PHE A 55 -12.38 2.46 -1.03
N PRO A 56 -12.01 2.45 0.26
CA PRO A 56 -11.01 3.38 0.79
C PRO A 56 -9.63 2.99 0.27
N LEU A 57 -8.83 3.99 -0.14
CA LEU A 57 -7.45 3.79 -0.62
C LEU A 57 -6.39 4.30 0.38
N TYR A 58 -6.84 4.86 1.50
CA TYR A 58 -5.99 5.42 2.54
C TYR A 58 -6.67 5.24 3.90
N HIS A 59 -5.85 5.07 4.94
CA HIS A 59 -6.27 5.09 6.34
C HIS A 59 -5.16 5.70 7.20
N ASP A 60 -5.50 6.43 8.27
CA ASP A 60 -4.52 7.14 9.10
C ASP A 60 -3.50 6.23 9.79
N LEU A 61 -3.88 4.96 10.03
CA LEU A 61 -2.98 3.93 10.58
C LEU A 61 -1.77 3.63 9.67
N LEU A 62 -1.79 4.00 8.38
CA LEU A 62 -0.61 3.94 7.52
C LEU A 62 0.53 4.84 8.05
N ASN A 63 0.21 5.88 8.81
CA ASN A 63 1.16 6.82 9.40
C ASN A 63 1.51 6.50 10.86
N GLU A 64 0.98 5.41 11.43
CA GLU A 64 1.23 5.05 12.81
C GLU A 64 2.73 4.86 13.09
N ILE A 65 3.17 5.37 14.25
CA ILE A 65 4.56 5.34 14.70
C ILE A 65 4.64 4.39 15.89
N SER A 66 5.56 3.44 15.84
CA SER A 66 5.81 2.52 16.95
C SER A 66 6.63 3.18 18.05
N ALA A 67 6.77 2.52 19.20
CA ALA A 67 7.50 3.04 20.35
C ALA A 67 8.99 3.35 20.06
N ASN A 68 9.56 2.75 19.02
CA ASN A 68 10.95 2.96 18.60
C ASN A 68 11.12 4.12 17.60
N GLY A 69 10.02 4.80 17.22
CA GLY A 69 10.03 5.92 16.28
C GLY A 69 9.90 5.53 14.80
N ASN A 70 9.75 4.24 14.46
CA ASN A 70 9.56 3.78 13.09
C ASN A 70 8.09 3.76 12.68
N ARG A 71 7.83 3.75 11.37
CA ARG A 71 6.50 3.53 10.82
C ARG A 71 6.09 2.08 11.00
N VAL A 72 4.95 1.84 11.65
CA VAL A 72 4.45 0.49 11.97
C VAL A 72 4.25 -0.37 10.72
N ILE A 73 3.83 0.23 9.60
CA ILE A 73 3.72 -0.48 8.32
C ILE A 73 5.07 -1.04 7.85
N LEU A 74 6.19 -0.33 8.06
CA LEU A 74 7.51 -0.82 7.65
C LEU A 74 7.99 -1.99 8.52
N GLU A 75 7.52 -2.07 9.76
CA GLU A 75 7.71 -3.26 10.60
C GLU A 75 6.90 -4.43 10.04
N GLY A 76 5.66 -4.18 9.59
CA GLY A 76 4.84 -5.18 8.90
C GLY A 76 5.48 -5.77 7.63
N LEU A 77 6.26 -4.97 6.89
CA LEU A 77 7.03 -5.47 5.74
C LEU A 77 8.12 -6.46 6.17
N GLU A 78 8.79 -6.19 7.28
CA GLU A 78 9.83 -7.10 7.83
C GLU A 78 9.22 -8.37 8.42
N GLU A 79 8.12 -8.25 9.16
CA GLU A 79 7.36 -9.41 9.66
C GLU A 79 6.91 -10.31 8.50
N PHE A 80 6.46 -9.70 7.40
CA PHE A 80 6.08 -10.44 6.19
C PHE A 80 7.27 -11.14 5.55
N ARG A 81 8.44 -10.47 5.46
CA ARG A 81 9.69 -11.09 4.98
C ARG A 81 10.09 -12.30 5.83
N GLU A 82 10.02 -12.18 7.16
CA GLU A 82 10.35 -13.26 8.09
C GLU A 82 9.39 -14.44 7.93
N HIS A 83 8.08 -14.17 7.75
CA HIS A 83 7.07 -15.19 7.51
C HIS A 83 7.31 -15.98 6.20
N LEU A 84 7.90 -15.35 5.19
CA LEU A 84 8.29 -15.99 3.92
C LEU A 84 9.59 -16.83 4.02
N GLY A 85 10.22 -16.91 5.19
CA GLY A 85 11.48 -17.63 5.37
C GLY A 85 12.73 -16.76 5.12
N GLY A 86 12.59 -15.43 5.10
CA GLY A 86 13.69 -14.48 5.11
C GLY A 86 13.96 -13.77 3.79
N GLU A 87 13.49 -14.33 2.66
CA GLU A 87 13.51 -13.65 1.35
C GLU A 87 12.16 -12.99 1.10
N LEU A 88 12.18 -11.69 0.81
CA LEU A 88 10.96 -10.98 0.46
C LEU A 88 10.54 -11.45 -0.94
N THR A 89 9.26 -11.74 -1.13
CA THR A 89 8.70 -12.01 -2.45
C THR A 89 7.35 -11.30 -2.52
N ILE A 90 7.31 -10.19 -3.24
CA ILE A 90 6.12 -9.35 -3.39
C ILE A 90 5.80 -9.22 -4.88
N THR A 91 4.56 -9.58 -5.22
CA THR A 91 3.99 -9.29 -6.53
C THR A 91 3.65 -7.81 -6.63
N LEU A 92 4.41 -7.05 -7.42
CA LEU A 92 4.08 -5.69 -7.84
C LEU A 92 3.39 -5.68 -9.20
N ILE A 93 2.71 -4.59 -9.51
CA ILE A 93 2.00 -4.41 -10.77
C ILE A 93 2.98 -3.78 -11.77
N GLN A 94 3.01 -4.28 -13.00
CA GLN A 94 3.72 -3.67 -14.14
C GLN A 94 2.74 -3.19 -15.23
N GLY A 95 1.54 -3.79 -15.26
CA GLY A 95 0.47 -3.45 -16.17
C GLY A 95 -0.85 -4.09 -15.75
N ILE A 96 -1.95 -3.76 -16.44
CA ILE A 96 -3.24 -4.43 -16.17
C ILE A 96 -3.12 -5.88 -16.64
N GLY A 97 -3.25 -6.82 -15.70
CA GLY A 97 -3.04 -8.25 -15.97
C GLY A 97 -1.58 -8.69 -15.96
N GLU A 98 -0.64 -7.81 -15.59
CA GLU A 98 0.80 -8.07 -15.60
C GLU A 98 1.41 -7.77 -14.23
N GLY A 99 1.96 -8.80 -13.59
CA GLY A 99 2.66 -8.72 -12.31
C GLY A 99 4.14 -9.05 -12.44
N ILE A 100 4.94 -8.55 -11.50
CA ILE A 100 6.36 -8.86 -11.36
C ILE A 100 6.68 -9.17 -9.90
N GLU A 101 7.46 -10.22 -9.66
CA GLU A 101 7.97 -10.53 -8.32
C GLU A 101 9.21 -9.68 -8.03
N VAL A 102 9.21 -9.02 -6.87
CA VAL A 102 10.37 -8.29 -6.37
C VAL A 102 10.81 -8.82 -5.02
N HIS A 103 12.11 -8.75 -4.78
CA HIS A 103 12.75 -9.24 -3.56
C HIS A 103 13.24 -8.15 -2.61
N ALA A 104 12.99 -6.90 -2.96
CA ALA A 104 13.28 -5.75 -2.13
C ALA A 104 12.33 -4.61 -2.48
N MET A 105 12.01 -3.80 -1.47
CA MET A 105 11.28 -2.55 -1.66
C MET A 105 12.01 -1.42 -0.93
N ASP A 106 12.10 -0.25 -1.58
CA ASP A 106 12.71 0.93 -0.97
C ASP A 106 11.73 1.54 0.05
N ARG A 107 12.16 1.53 1.32
CA ARG A 107 11.36 2.05 2.44
C ARG A 107 10.95 3.50 2.26
N LYS A 108 11.82 4.35 1.69
CA LYS A 108 11.50 5.76 1.45
C LYS A 108 10.41 5.89 0.39
N ILE A 109 10.47 5.10 -0.68
CA ILE A 109 9.46 5.12 -1.74
C ILE A 109 8.11 4.59 -1.24
N ILE A 110 8.10 3.61 -0.33
CA ILE A 110 6.87 3.19 0.36
C ILE A 110 6.24 4.37 1.11
N LEU A 111 7.04 5.14 1.85
CA LEU A 111 6.53 6.30 2.59
C LEU A 111 6.08 7.44 1.66
N ASP A 112 6.78 7.64 0.54
CA ASP A 112 6.35 8.58 -0.50
C ASP A 112 5.00 8.15 -1.11
N ALA A 113 4.79 6.85 -1.36
CA ALA A 113 3.51 6.30 -1.83
C ALA A 113 2.37 6.54 -0.82
N VAL A 114 2.62 6.32 0.47
CA VAL A 114 1.64 6.61 1.53
C VAL A 114 1.30 8.10 1.58
N ARG A 115 2.30 8.98 1.41
CA ARG A 115 2.07 10.44 1.36
C ARG A 115 1.22 10.84 0.16
N ASP A 116 1.47 10.27 -1.01
CA ASP A 116 0.70 10.55 -2.23
C ASP A 116 -0.77 10.12 -2.08
N LEU A 117 -1.01 8.96 -1.46
CA LEU A 117 -2.37 8.50 -1.14
C LEU A 117 -3.07 9.39 -0.11
N ASN A 118 -2.34 9.90 0.90
CA ASN A 118 -2.90 10.87 1.84
C ASN A 118 -3.31 12.17 1.13
N ASN A 119 -2.44 12.71 0.27
CA ASN A 119 -2.74 13.91 -0.53
C ASN A 119 -3.97 13.72 -1.42
N ARG A 120 -4.07 12.55 -2.06
CA ARG A 120 -5.25 12.15 -2.84
C ARG A 120 -6.51 12.11 -1.97
N HIS A 121 -6.45 11.45 -0.81
CA HIS A 121 -7.57 11.36 0.14
C HIS A 121 -8.07 12.75 0.57
N ILE A 122 -7.15 13.66 0.91
CA ILE A 122 -7.49 15.05 1.28
C ILE A 122 -8.14 15.78 0.11
N SER A 123 -7.60 15.63 -1.10
CA SER A 123 -8.12 16.31 -2.30
C SER A 123 -9.55 15.89 -2.63
N LEU A 124 -9.86 14.59 -2.51
CA LEU A 124 -11.19 14.04 -2.77
C LEU A 124 -12.25 14.45 -1.73
N ARG A 125 -11.84 14.69 -0.47
CA ARG A 125 -12.76 15.18 0.57
C ARG A 125 -13.10 16.66 0.45
N ASN A 126 -12.27 17.41 -0.27
CA ASN A 126 -12.43 18.84 -0.49
C ASN A 126 -13.10 19.17 -1.85
N ALA A 127 -13.36 18.15 -2.68
CA ALA A 127 -14.04 18.26 -3.97
C ALA A 127 -15.56 18.10 -3.81
#